data_AF-A0A0G1D3V7-F1
#
_entry.id   AF-A0A0G1D3V7-F1
#
_cell.length_a   1.000
_cell.length_b   1.000
_cell.length_c   1.000
_cell.angle_alpha   90.00
_cell.angle_beta   90.00
_cell.angle_gamma   90.00
#
_symmetry.space_group_name_H-M   'P 1'
#
loop_
_entity.id
_entity.type
_entity.pdbx_description
1 polymer ?
#
loop_
_entity_poly.entity_id
_entity_poly.type
_entity_poly.pdbx_seq_one_letter_code
_entity_poly.pdbx_strand_id
1 'polypeptide(L)'
;DHRSIVSFSDAHSGPKLGREATVFDVDELSYGSIYQAIKEGNREQGIGNSSAPTLNPTPQSLIPHISYTIEFYPEEGKYHWSGHRACNIRWSPSESKKNGTVCPVCGKPLTQGVEQRVGELASRSESDLQLSAISYQLSDKTVIQMTKSGAFPSRPPFVMLVPLLEIIAEAVGSPVASPKVQTPYFRLTDEVGSEFEILLETDIEKIGQAGNSQVAEAIKRVREGRLNIEPGYDGEYGKIRIFDDKEREILSSQKSLF
;
A
#
# COMPACT_ATOMS: atom_id res chain seq x y z
N ASP A 1 3.38 12.46 -19.37
CA ASP A 1 3.48 11.00 -19.11
C ASP A 1 2.09 10.42 -19.39
N HIS A 2 1.99 9.42 -20.27
CA HIS A 2 0.72 8.88 -20.78
C HIS A 2 0.58 7.38 -20.52
N ARG A 3 1.44 6.80 -19.66
CA ARG A 3 1.46 5.36 -19.40
C ARG A 3 0.59 5.00 -18.21
N SER A 4 -0.30 4.03 -18.42
CA SER A 4 -1.10 3.43 -17.36
C SER A 4 -0.20 2.65 -16.43
N ILE A 5 -0.40 2.85 -15.13
CA ILE A 5 0.28 2.08 -14.09
C ILE A 5 -0.65 0.95 -13.69
N VAL A 6 -0.08 -0.24 -13.61
CA VAL A 6 -0.72 -1.45 -13.11
C VAL A 6 0.18 -2.02 -12.03
N SER A 7 -0.44 -2.61 -11.03
CA SER A 7 0.23 -3.24 -9.89
C SER A 7 -0.21 -4.69 -9.77
N PHE A 8 0.75 -5.60 -9.56
CA PHE A 8 0.53 -7.04 -9.54
C PHE A 8 1.53 -7.71 -8.60
N SER A 9 1.02 -8.65 -7.80
CA SER A 9 1.82 -9.37 -6.79
C SER A 9 3.11 -10.05 -7.24
N ASP A 10 3.28 -10.47 -8.50
CA ASP A 10 4.37 -11.36 -8.92
C ASP A 10 4.51 -12.60 -8.00
N ALA A 11 3.37 -13.22 -7.71
CA ALA A 11 3.27 -14.27 -6.70
C ALA A 11 3.88 -15.59 -7.17
N HIS A 12 4.88 -16.07 -6.41
CA HIS A 12 5.51 -17.38 -6.57
C HIS A 12 5.04 -18.40 -5.51
N SER A 13 4.08 -18.00 -4.68
CA SER A 13 3.47 -18.83 -3.63
C SER A 13 2.09 -18.28 -3.28
N GLY A 14 1.16 -19.17 -2.92
CA GLY A 14 -0.19 -18.77 -2.51
C GLY A 14 -0.24 -17.62 -1.49
N PRO A 15 0.53 -17.67 -0.37
CA PRO A 15 0.51 -16.62 0.64
C PRO A 15 1.02 -15.24 0.19
N LYS A 16 1.59 -15.11 -1.01
CA LYS A 16 2.04 -13.83 -1.58
C LYS A 16 1.15 -13.35 -2.72
N LEU A 17 0.10 -14.10 -3.06
CA LEU A 17 -0.90 -13.69 -4.04
C LEU A 17 -1.64 -12.45 -3.55
N GLY A 18 -1.85 -11.48 -4.42
CA GLY A 18 -2.63 -10.28 -4.10
C GLY A 18 -1.94 -9.28 -3.15
N ARG A 19 -0.64 -9.44 -2.82
CA ARG A 19 0.11 -8.43 -2.05
C ARG A 19 0.18 -7.05 -2.73
N GLU A 20 -0.05 -7.05 -4.04
CA GLU A 20 -0.20 -5.90 -4.93
C GLU A 20 -1.27 -6.27 -5.95
N ALA A 21 -2.12 -5.31 -6.31
CA ALA A 21 -3.23 -5.54 -7.24
C ALA A 21 -3.68 -4.27 -7.96
N THR A 22 -4.36 -4.46 -9.09
CA THR A 22 -5.03 -3.37 -9.83
C THR A 22 -6.53 -3.58 -9.74
N VAL A 23 -7.27 -2.54 -9.34
CA VAL A 23 -8.72 -2.58 -9.27
C VAL A 23 -9.30 -1.98 -10.54
N PHE A 24 -10.09 -2.77 -11.25
CA PHE A 24 -10.74 -2.39 -12.50
C PHE A 24 -12.24 -2.20 -12.26
N ASP A 25 -12.79 -1.09 -12.73
CA ASP A 25 -14.22 -0.86 -12.82
C ASP A 25 -14.67 -1.14 -14.27
N VAL A 26 -15.44 -2.21 -14.44
CA VAL A 26 -15.85 -2.76 -15.72
C VAL A 26 -17.26 -3.33 -15.62
N ASP A 27 -18.07 -3.13 -16.67
CA ASP A 27 -19.43 -3.69 -16.75
C ASP A 27 -19.42 -5.24 -16.78
N GLU A 28 -18.41 -5.83 -17.42
CA GLU A 28 -18.21 -7.27 -17.53
C GLU A 28 -16.73 -7.62 -17.33
N LEU A 29 -16.46 -8.64 -16.51
CA LEU A 29 -15.11 -9.19 -16.34
C LEU A 29 -14.70 -10.01 -17.57
N SER A 30 -14.09 -9.32 -18.54
CA SER A 30 -13.55 -9.94 -19.75
C SER A 30 -12.15 -9.40 -20.05
N TYR A 31 -11.36 -10.16 -20.82
CA TYR A 31 -10.07 -9.69 -21.34
C TYR A 31 -10.23 -8.37 -22.11
N GLY A 32 -11.30 -8.24 -22.91
CA GLY A 32 -11.57 -7.03 -23.69
C GLY A 32 -11.78 -5.82 -22.79
N SER A 33 -12.57 -5.96 -21.73
CA SER A 33 -12.84 -4.89 -20.75
C SER A 33 -11.56 -4.47 -20.03
N ILE A 34 -10.76 -5.42 -19.55
CA ILE A 34 -9.48 -5.13 -18.87
C ILE A 34 -8.49 -4.46 -19.83
N TYR A 35 -8.39 -4.95 -21.07
CA TYR A 35 -7.53 -4.35 -22.09
C TYR A 35 -7.92 -2.89 -22.37
N GLN A 36 -9.22 -2.60 -22.50
CA GLN A 36 -9.68 -1.22 -22.70
C GLN A 36 -9.37 -0.36 -21.48
N ALA A 37 -9.62 -0.86 -20.27
CA ALA A 37 -9.31 -0.13 -19.03
C ALA A 37 -7.83 0.26 -18.93
N ILE A 38 -6.91 -0.64 -19.30
CA ILE A 38 -5.47 -0.35 -19.29
C ILE A 38 -5.10 0.63 -20.42
N LYS A 39 -5.65 0.45 -21.62
CA LYS A 39 -5.30 1.26 -22.79
C LYS A 39 -5.83 2.69 -22.69
N GLU A 40 -7.03 2.86 -22.14
CA GLU A 40 -7.77 4.13 -22.16
C GLU A 40 -7.75 4.87 -20.82
N GLY A 41 -7.40 4.20 -19.71
CA GLY A 41 -7.54 4.69 -18.34
C GLY A 41 -6.80 5.98 -17.96
N ASN A 42 -5.93 6.52 -18.81
CA ASN A 42 -5.21 7.78 -18.60
C ASN A 42 -5.59 8.91 -19.57
N ARG A 43 -6.49 8.66 -20.52
CA ARG A 43 -7.03 9.76 -21.33
C ARG A 43 -7.82 10.64 -20.37
N GLU A 44 -7.50 11.94 -20.34
CA GLU A 44 -8.32 12.92 -19.65
C GLU A 44 -9.78 12.59 -19.98
N GLN A 45 -10.56 12.20 -18.97
CA GLN A 45 -11.99 12.07 -19.15
C GLN A 45 -12.44 13.47 -19.50
N GLY A 46 -12.62 13.72 -20.79
CA GLY A 46 -13.23 14.94 -21.28
C GLY A 46 -14.62 14.98 -20.67
N ILE A 47 -14.75 15.71 -19.56
CA ILE A 47 -16.01 16.39 -19.26
C ILE A 47 -16.17 17.34 -20.44
N GLY A 48 -16.83 16.84 -21.48
CA GLY A 48 -17.16 17.61 -22.65
C GLY A 48 -17.95 18.82 -22.18
N ASN A 49 -17.38 19.99 -22.39
CA ASN A 49 -18.17 21.19 -22.64
C ASN A 49 -18.97 20.95 -23.93
N SER A 50 -20.04 20.15 -23.85
CA SER A 50 -21.02 20.01 -24.92
C SER A 50 -22.36 20.44 -24.36
N SER A 51 -22.61 21.73 -24.54
CA SER A 51 -23.89 22.39 -24.45
C SER A 51 -24.86 21.73 -25.43
N ALA A 52 -25.70 20.81 -24.95
CA ALA A 52 -27.07 20.56 -25.42
C ALA A 52 -27.72 19.48 -24.54
N PRO A 53 -28.84 19.75 -23.86
CA PRO A 53 -29.57 18.73 -23.13
C PRO A 53 -30.35 17.87 -24.13
N THR A 54 -29.89 16.64 -24.39
CA THR A 54 -30.74 15.63 -25.02
C THR A 54 -31.61 14.98 -23.95
N LEU A 55 -32.91 15.19 -24.06
CA LEU A 55 -33.98 14.51 -23.32
C LEU A 55 -33.94 13.01 -23.64
N ASN A 56 -33.12 12.27 -22.91
CA ASN A 56 -33.13 10.82 -22.64
C ASN A 56 -31.68 10.39 -22.37
N PRO A 57 -31.20 10.40 -21.12
CA PRO A 57 -29.94 9.75 -20.81
C PRO A 57 -30.15 8.25 -20.98
N THR A 58 -29.60 7.66 -22.04
CA THR A 58 -29.17 6.26 -21.99
C THR A 58 -28.29 6.10 -20.75
N PRO A 59 -28.36 4.97 -20.01
CA PRO A 59 -27.42 4.72 -18.94
C PRO A 59 -26.02 4.88 -19.54
N GLN A 60 -25.25 5.87 -19.06
CA GLN A 60 -23.87 6.03 -19.50
C GLN A 60 -23.15 4.75 -19.09
N SER A 61 -22.94 3.84 -20.05
CA SER A 61 -22.01 2.72 -19.88
C SER A 61 -20.70 3.36 -19.49
N LEU A 62 -20.30 3.14 -18.24
CA LEU A 62 -19.08 3.69 -17.69
C LEU A 62 -17.94 3.12 -18.53
N ILE A 63 -17.07 4.00 -19.02
CA ILE A 63 -15.90 3.57 -19.78
C ILE A 63 -15.06 2.70 -18.84
N PRO A 64 -14.71 1.45 -19.23
CA PRO A 64 -13.82 0.59 -18.45
C PRO A 64 -12.56 1.35 -18.05
N HIS A 65 -12.21 1.33 -16.76
CA HIS A 65 -11.04 2.07 -16.26
C HIS A 65 -10.41 1.41 -15.05
N ILE A 66 -9.17 1.83 -14.74
CA ILE A 66 -8.50 1.48 -13.49
C ILE A 66 -9.00 2.44 -12.41
N SER A 67 -9.67 1.92 -11.39
CA SER A 67 -10.19 2.74 -10.29
C SER A 67 -9.06 3.20 -9.37
N TYR A 68 -8.18 2.27 -8.97
CA TYR A 68 -7.00 2.50 -8.14
C TYR A 68 -6.07 1.28 -8.18
N THR A 69 -4.85 1.44 -7.68
CA THR A 69 -3.94 0.32 -7.40
C THR A 69 -3.77 0.10 -5.90
N ILE A 70 -3.51 -1.16 -5.54
CA ILE A 70 -3.18 -1.59 -4.18
C ILE A 70 -1.69 -1.91 -4.20
N GLU A 71 -0.93 -1.21 -3.37
CA GLU A 71 0.53 -1.28 -3.31
C GLU A 71 0.99 -1.72 -1.91
N PHE A 72 2.14 -2.38 -1.84
CA PHE A 72 2.86 -2.52 -0.57
C PHE A 72 3.79 -1.32 -0.36
N TYR A 73 4.24 -1.12 0.88
CA TYR A 73 5.19 -0.06 1.20
C TYR A 73 6.57 -0.34 0.59
N PRO A 74 7.04 0.45 -0.41
CA PRO A 74 8.32 0.19 -1.06
C PRO A 74 9.50 0.26 -0.08
N GLU A 75 9.34 0.96 1.05
CA GLU A 75 10.28 1.03 2.18
C GLU A 75 10.58 -0.35 2.77
N GLU A 76 9.64 -1.30 2.69
CA GLU A 76 9.87 -2.68 3.12
C GLU A 76 10.85 -3.42 2.20
N GLY A 77 11.09 -2.90 0.99
CA GLY A 77 12.00 -3.48 0.01
C GLY A 77 13.43 -3.59 0.52
N LYS A 78 14.07 -4.74 0.23
CA LYS A 78 15.46 -5.07 0.64
C LYS A 78 16.53 -4.05 0.23
N TYR A 79 16.23 -3.27 -0.79
CA TYR A 79 17.16 -2.32 -1.41
C TYR A 79 16.47 -0.97 -1.58
N HIS A 80 15.58 -0.58 -0.66
CA HIS A 80 14.90 0.70 -0.76
C HIS A 80 15.92 1.85 -0.62
N TRP A 81 16.64 1.88 0.50
CA TRP A 81 17.74 2.80 0.74
C TRP A 81 19.09 2.22 0.34
N SER A 82 20.03 3.11 0.04
CA SER A 82 21.41 2.74 -0.23
C SER A 82 22.11 2.36 1.06
N GLY A 83 23.00 1.37 1.02
CA GLY A 83 23.69 1.00 2.24
C GLY A 83 24.71 -0.12 2.14
N HIS A 84 25.26 -0.45 3.30
CA HIS A 84 26.22 -1.53 3.52
C HIS A 84 25.92 -2.18 4.86
N ARG A 85 25.19 -3.29 4.80
CA ARG A 85 24.68 -4.09 5.92
C ARG A 85 25.78 -4.51 6.87
N ALA A 86 26.92 -4.96 6.35
CA ALA A 86 28.02 -5.43 7.18
C ALA A 86 28.60 -4.34 8.12
N CYS A 87 28.38 -3.07 7.78
CA CYS A 87 28.80 -1.93 8.61
C CYS A 87 27.61 -1.18 9.24
N ASN A 88 26.38 -1.69 9.09
CA ASN A 88 25.15 -1.04 9.53
C ASN A 88 25.02 0.42 9.04
N ILE A 89 25.47 0.69 7.82
CA ILE A 89 25.33 1.99 7.16
C ILE A 89 24.14 1.93 6.22
N ARG A 90 23.21 2.87 6.37
CA ARG A 90 22.09 3.10 5.45
C ARG A 90 21.91 4.59 5.26
N TRP A 91 21.63 4.99 4.03
CA TRP A 91 21.43 6.39 3.65
C TRP A 91 20.14 6.51 2.85
N SER A 92 19.31 7.46 3.27
CA SER A 92 18.27 8.02 2.41
C SER A 92 18.88 8.59 1.12
N PRO A 93 18.07 8.90 0.09
CA PRO A 93 18.59 9.50 -1.13
C PRO A 93 19.30 10.84 -0.89
N SER A 94 18.80 11.64 0.05
CA SER A 94 19.41 12.92 0.42
C SER A 94 20.80 12.75 1.06
N GLU A 95 20.93 11.76 1.96
CA GLU A 95 22.20 11.42 2.59
C GLU A 95 23.17 10.81 1.58
N SER A 96 22.69 9.98 0.65
CA SER A 96 23.53 9.41 -0.41
C SER A 96 24.10 10.51 -1.33
N LYS A 97 23.30 11.51 -1.69
CA LYS A 97 23.78 12.68 -2.46
C LYS A 97 24.85 13.48 -1.70
N LYS A 98 24.74 13.57 -0.37
CA LYS A 98 25.65 14.35 0.48
C LYS A 98 26.95 13.59 0.82
N ASN A 99 26.83 12.32 1.17
CA ASN A 99 27.90 11.51 1.74
C ASN A 99 28.62 10.66 0.67
N GLY A 100 28.09 10.61 -0.55
CA GLY A 100 28.64 9.84 -1.67
C GLY A 100 28.09 8.41 -1.72
N THR A 101 28.87 7.49 -2.29
CA THR A 101 28.47 6.08 -2.48
C THR A 101 29.48 5.10 -1.89
N VAL A 102 30.33 5.56 -0.98
CA VAL A 102 31.40 4.77 -0.34
C VAL A 102 31.12 4.68 1.16
N CYS A 103 31.20 3.46 1.71
CA CYS A 103 30.98 3.21 3.12
C CYS A 103 32.08 3.91 3.97
N PRO A 104 31.72 4.76 4.94
CA PRO A 104 32.68 5.50 5.76
C PRO A 104 33.45 4.60 6.74
N VAL A 105 32.95 3.38 7.00
CA VAL A 105 33.54 2.45 7.96
C VAL A 105 34.63 1.59 7.33
N CYS A 106 34.44 1.11 6.10
CA CYS A 106 35.33 0.12 5.48
C CYS A 106 35.83 0.49 4.08
N GLY A 107 35.37 1.60 3.50
CA GLY A 107 35.79 2.06 2.16
C GLY A 107 35.22 1.28 0.97
N LYS A 108 34.38 0.27 1.20
CA LYS A 108 33.68 -0.46 0.12
C LYS A 108 32.52 0.36 -0.45
N PRO A 109 32.14 0.15 -1.72
CA PRO A 109 30.96 0.80 -2.29
C PRO A 109 29.69 0.38 -1.54
N LEU A 110 28.74 1.32 -1.42
CA LEU A 110 27.40 1.01 -0.96
C LEU A 110 26.60 0.33 -2.07
N THR A 111 25.73 -0.61 -1.68
CA THR A 111 24.68 -1.11 -2.57
C THR A 111 23.71 0.02 -2.84
N GLN A 112 23.49 0.35 -4.11
CA GLN A 112 22.58 1.42 -4.52
C GLN A 112 21.12 1.03 -4.20
N GLY A 113 20.41 1.93 -3.51
CA GLY A 113 18.99 1.81 -3.25
C GLY A 113 18.12 2.22 -4.44
N VAL A 114 16.92 1.65 -4.52
CA VAL A 114 15.92 1.95 -5.54
C VAL A 114 15.52 3.43 -5.48
N GLU A 115 15.33 3.98 -4.28
CA GLU A 115 14.92 5.37 -4.10
C GLU A 115 16.02 6.35 -4.61
N GLN A 116 17.30 6.03 -4.35
CA GLN A 116 18.42 6.78 -4.94
C GLN A 116 18.36 6.71 -6.47
N ARG A 117 18.16 5.51 -7.04
CA ARG A 117 18.14 5.31 -8.48
C ARG A 117 16.99 6.06 -9.15
N VAL A 118 15.80 6.05 -8.54
CA VAL A 118 14.65 6.84 -8.99
C VAL A 118 15.00 8.32 -8.97
N GLY A 119 15.59 8.81 -7.88
CA GLY A 119 16.00 10.21 -7.75
C GLY A 119 17.10 10.67 -8.73
N GLU A 120 17.94 9.76 -9.23
CA GLU A 120 18.92 10.03 -10.29
C GLU A 120 18.29 10.16 -11.68
N LEU A 121 17.21 9.40 -11.93
CA LEU A 121 16.50 9.38 -13.22
C LEU A 121 15.36 10.39 -13.28
N ALA A 122 14.90 10.87 -12.14
CA ALA A 122 13.76 11.77 -12.04
C ALA A 122 14.06 13.09 -12.74
N SER A 123 13.22 13.44 -13.71
CA SER A 123 13.25 14.74 -14.39
C SER A 123 12.45 15.82 -13.66
N ARG A 124 11.93 15.51 -12.46
CA ARG A 124 11.03 16.34 -11.66
C ARG A 124 11.20 16.00 -10.18
N SER A 125 10.92 16.96 -9.31
CA SER A 125 10.96 16.80 -7.86
C SER A 125 9.69 16.16 -7.31
N GLU A 126 9.73 15.69 -6.05
CA GLU A 126 8.52 15.22 -5.34
C GLU A 126 7.48 16.33 -5.18
N SER A 127 7.92 17.57 -4.93
CA SER A 127 7.01 18.73 -4.87
C SER A 127 6.30 18.97 -6.19
N ASP A 128 6.93 18.70 -7.34
CA ASP A 128 6.30 18.84 -8.65
C ASP A 128 5.19 17.81 -8.88
N LEU A 129 5.21 16.67 -8.17
CA LEU A 129 4.18 15.63 -8.28
C LEU A 129 2.90 16.01 -7.53
N GLN A 130 2.99 16.90 -6.53
CA GLN A 130 1.87 17.33 -5.70
C GLN A 130 1.09 16.13 -5.15
N LEU A 131 1.81 15.15 -4.58
CA LEU A 131 1.18 13.99 -3.96
C LEU A 131 0.43 14.42 -2.70
N SER A 132 -0.80 13.97 -2.56
CA SER A 132 -1.62 14.23 -1.38
C SER A 132 -2.46 13.02 -1.01
N ALA A 133 -2.72 12.90 0.29
CA ALA A 133 -3.70 11.96 0.81
C ALA A 133 -5.12 12.44 0.46
N ILE A 134 -5.94 11.52 -0.03
CA ILE A 134 -7.36 11.73 -0.31
C ILE A 134 -8.18 10.68 0.44
N SER A 135 -9.32 11.11 0.98
CA SER A 135 -10.32 10.19 1.51
C SER A 135 -11.11 9.57 0.36
N TYR A 136 -11.12 8.24 0.29
CA TYR A 136 -11.86 7.48 -0.71
C TYR A 136 -12.90 6.59 -0.02
N GLN A 137 -14.17 6.77 -0.38
CA GLN A 137 -15.28 5.96 0.17
C GLN A 137 -15.41 4.67 -0.63
N LEU A 138 -15.14 3.52 0.00
CA LEU A 138 -15.26 2.20 -0.65
C LEU A 138 -16.60 1.50 -0.35
N SER A 139 -17.19 1.76 0.81
CA SER A 139 -18.51 1.27 1.21
C SER A 139 -19.20 2.29 2.09
N ASP A 140 -20.50 2.17 2.39
CA ASP A 140 -21.25 3.12 3.22
C ASP A 140 -20.58 3.45 4.58
N LYS A 141 -19.76 2.53 5.10
CA LYS A 141 -19.16 2.63 6.43
C LYS A 141 -17.63 2.77 6.43
N THR A 142 -16.99 2.60 5.27
CA THR A 142 -15.52 2.58 5.22
C THR A 142 -14.97 3.62 4.26
N VAL A 143 -14.17 4.51 4.84
CA VAL A 143 -13.31 5.46 4.15
C VAL A 143 -11.87 5.00 4.33
N ILE A 144 -11.12 4.94 3.23
CA ILE A 144 -9.69 4.65 3.24
C ILE A 144 -8.89 5.85 2.75
N GLN A 145 -7.67 6.01 3.25
CA GLN A 145 -6.73 6.99 2.72
C GLN A 145 -6.03 6.42 1.48
N MET A 146 -6.09 7.15 0.39
CA MET A 146 -5.33 6.86 -0.83
C MET A 146 -4.40 8.03 -1.14
N THR A 147 -3.37 7.79 -1.94
CA THR A 147 -2.48 8.84 -2.45
C THR A 147 -2.82 9.14 -3.90
N LYS A 148 -2.92 10.44 -4.23
CA LYS A 148 -3.15 10.91 -5.60
C LYS A 148 -2.16 12.01 -5.96
N SER A 149 -1.81 12.09 -7.24
CA SER A 149 -1.01 13.19 -7.79
C SER A 149 -1.89 14.34 -8.27
N GLY A 150 -1.66 15.54 -7.75
CA GLY A 150 -2.27 16.77 -8.28
C GLY A 150 -1.73 17.15 -9.67
N ALA A 151 -0.47 16.83 -9.96
CA ALA A 151 0.15 17.09 -11.25
C ALA A 151 -0.32 16.13 -12.36
N PHE A 152 -0.83 14.95 -12.01
CA PHE A 152 -1.38 13.95 -12.94
C PHE A 152 -2.80 13.56 -12.51
N PRO A 153 -3.79 14.45 -12.67
CA PRO A 153 -5.14 14.24 -12.13
C PRO A 153 -5.89 13.07 -12.78
N SER A 154 -5.52 12.70 -14.02
CA SER A 154 -6.04 11.54 -14.74
C SER A 154 -5.40 10.21 -14.31
N ARG A 155 -4.29 10.24 -13.56
CA ARG A 155 -3.70 9.01 -13.03
C ARG A 155 -4.56 8.51 -11.86
N PRO A 156 -4.94 7.22 -11.86
CA PRO A 156 -5.65 6.61 -10.73
C PRO A 156 -4.87 6.80 -9.41
N PRO A 157 -5.55 6.98 -8.29
CA PRO A 157 -4.90 6.96 -6.98
C PRO A 157 -4.39 5.56 -6.64
N PHE A 158 -3.57 5.46 -5.60
CA PHE A 158 -3.12 4.18 -5.05
C PHE A 158 -3.31 4.14 -3.54
N VAL A 159 -3.56 2.95 -3.01
CA VAL A 159 -3.63 2.68 -1.57
C VAL A 159 -2.44 1.85 -1.15
N MET A 160 -1.83 2.22 -0.02
CA MET A 160 -0.75 1.45 0.60
C MET A 160 -1.37 0.51 1.63
N LEU A 161 -1.11 -0.79 1.52
CA LEU A 161 -1.57 -1.79 2.46
C LEU A 161 -0.43 -2.62 3.03
N VAL A 162 -0.72 -3.26 4.15
CA VAL A 162 0.09 -4.30 4.78
C VAL A 162 -0.74 -5.58 4.76
N PRO A 163 -0.18 -6.74 4.37
CA PRO A 163 -0.91 -8.01 4.38
C PRO A 163 -1.52 -8.31 5.76
N LEU A 164 -2.73 -8.88 5.80
CA LEU A 164 -3.48 -9.06 7.04
C LEU A 164 -2.72 -9.92 8.07
N LEU A 165 -2.00 -10.95 7.60
CA LEU A 165 -1.13 -11.77 8.47
C LEU A 165 -0.03 -10.94 9.14
N GLU A 166 0.55 -9.97 8.43
CA GLU A 166 1.62 -9.12 8.92
C GLU A 166 1.07 -8.09 9.92
N ILE A 167 -0.12 -7.54 9.67
CA ILE A 167 -0.85 -6.69 10.63
C ILE A 167 -1.13 -7.45 11.93
N ILE A 168 -1.69 -8.66 11.83
CA ILE A 168 -2.00 -9.47 13.01
C ILE A 168 -0.71 -9.82 13.77
N ALA A 169 0.35 -10.23 13.07
CA ALA A 169 1.65 -10.53 13.67
C ALA A 169 2.25 -9.34 14.41
N GLU A 170 2.22 -8.17 13.79
CA GLU A 170 2.70 -6.93 14.38
C GLU A 170 1.92 -6.62 15.67
N ALA A 171 0.59 -6.70 15.60
CA ALA A 171 -0.31 -6.40 16.70
C ALA A 171 -0.08 -7.37 17.86
N VAL A 172 -0.16 -8.69 17.62
CA VAL A 172 -0.04 -9.66 18.71
C VAL A 172 1.41 -9.81 19.23
N GLY A 173 2.41 -9.30 18.51
CA GLY A 173 3.82 -9.42 18.85
C GLY A 173 4.35 -10.85 18.68
N SER A 174 3.90 -11.56 17.63
CA SER A 174 4.25 -12.96 17.38
C SER A 174 4.58 -13.18 15.90
N PRO A 175 5.50 -14.09 15.54
CA PRO A 175 5.82 -14.36 14.13
C PRO A 175 4.60 -14.79 13.31
N VAL A 176 4.58 -14.43 12.03
CA VAL A 176 3.47 -14.73 11.10
C VAL A 176 3.08 -16.21 11.06
N ALA A 177 4.05 -17.12 11.23
CA ALA A 177 3.83 -18.57 11.20
C ALA A 177 3.21 -19.13 12.49
N SER A 178 3.12 -18.34 13.57
CA SER A 178 2.65 -18.82 14.86
C SER A 178 1.13 -19.05 14.87
N PRO A 179 0.61 -20.04 15.62
CA PRO A 179 -0.83 -20.22 15.80
C PRO A 179 -1.55 -18.97 16.36
N LYS A 180 -0.83 -18.17 17.15
CA LYS A 180 -1.32 -16.89 17.69
C LYS A 180 -1.68 -15.87 16.59
N VAL A 181 -1.11 -16.03 15.39
CA VAL A 181 -1.39 -15.18 14.21
C VAL A 181 -2.29 -15.91 13.22
N GLN A 182 -1.99 -17.17 12.93
CA GLN A 182 -2.71 -17.96 11.94
C GLN A 182 -4.18 -18.18 12.32
N THR A 183 -4.49 -18.50 13.59
CA THR A 183 -5.91 -18.76 13.95
C THR A 183 -6.79 -17.51 13.89
N PRO A 184 -6.36 -16.31 14.35
CA PRO A 184 -7.11 -15.08 14.11
C PRO A 184 -7.25 -14.73 12.63
N TYR A 185 -6.22 -14.98 11.81
CA TYR A 185 -6.30 -14.77 10.36
C TYR A 185 -7.40 -15.62 9.74
N PHE A 186 -7.37 -16.95 9.93
CA PHE A 186 -8.38 -17.84 9.38
C PHE A 186 -9.78 -17.51 9.89
N ARG A 187 -9.93 -17.20 11.17
CA ARG A 187 -11.23 -16.79 11.72
C ARG A 187 -11.78 -15.56 11.01
N LEU A 188 -10.96 -14.53 10.81
CA LEU A 188 -11.39 -13.33 10.08
C LEU A 188 -11.78 -13.69 8.64
N THR A 189 -10.95 -14.47 7.94
CA THR A 189 -11.23 -14.80 6.53
C THR A 189 -12.43 -15.74 6.34
N ASP A 190 -12.72 -16.59 7.33
CA ASP A 190 -13.81 -17.56 7.27
C ASP A 190 -15.16 -16.95 7.71
N GLU A 191 -15.15 -16.02 8.67
CA GLU A 191 -16.37 -15.47 9.28
C GLU A 191 -16.72 -14.05 8.78
N VAL A 192 -15.72 -13.25 8.38
CA VAL A 192 -15.91 -11.82 8.10
C VAL A 192 -15.98 -11.53 6.60
N GLY A 193 -15.00 -12.02 5.83
CA GLY A 193 -14.85 -11.75 4.41
C GLY A 193 -13.44 -12.06 3.90
N SER A 194 -13.19 -11.82 2.61
CA SER A 194 -11.84 -11.97 2.04
C SER A 194 -10.83 -10.99 2.66
N GLU A 195 -9.54 -11.25 2.49
CA GLU A 195 -8.49 -10.33 2.98
C GLU A 195 -8.67 -8.90 2.46
N PHE A 196 -8.98 -8.72 1.18
CA PHE A 196 -9.27 -7.40 0.64
C PHE A 196 -10.51 -6.76 1.27
N GLU A 197 -11.61 -7.50 1.42
CA GLU A 197 -12.81 -6.98 2.10
C GLU A 197 -12.49 -6.55 3.54
N ILE A 198 -11.70 -7.33 4.27
CA ILE A 198 -11.28 -7.02 5.65
C ILE A 198 -10.38 -5.78 5.67
N LEU A 199 -9.47 -5.60 4.73
CA LEU A 199 -8.53 -4.49 4.72
C LEU A 199 -9.14 -3.19 4.18
N LEU A 200 -10.10 -3.29 3.24
CA LEU A 200 -10.57 -2.15 2.45
C LEU A 200 -12.00 -1.71 2.76
N GLU A 201 -12.90 -2.62 3.11
CA GLU A 201 -14.35 -2.34 3.05
C GLU A 201 -15.11 -2.61 4.34
N THR A 202 -14.66 -3.60 5.11
CA THR A 202 -15.39 -4.11 6.27
C THR A 202 -15.36 -3.12 7.44
N ASP A 203 -16.47 -2.97 8.15
CA ASP A 203 -16.55 -2.17 9.38
C ASP A 203 -15.56 -2.66 10.46
N ILE A 204 -14.84 -1.72 11.08
CA ILE A 204 -13.88 -2.01 12.16
C ILE A 204 -14.57 -2.69 13.35
N GLU A 205 -15.84 -2.36 13.62
CA GLU A 205 -16.61 -3.02 14.69
C GLU A 205 -16.80 -4.52 14.42
N LYS A 206 -17.15 -4.89 13.19
CA LYS A 206 -17.32 -6.29 12.77
C LYS A 206 -15.99 -7.06 12.86
N ILE A 207 -14.90 -6.42 12.47
CA ILE A 207 -13.54 -6.99 12.59
C ILE A 207 -13.19 -7.23 14.07
N GLY A 208 -13.51 -6.28 14.95
CA GLY A 208 -13.26 -6.39 16.38
C GLY A 208 -14.04 -7.52 17.07
N GLN A 209 -15.26 -7.80 16.60
CA GLN A 209 -16.10 -8.89 17.13
C GLN A 209 -15.56 -10.28 16.81
N ALA A 210 -15.07 -10.51 15.58
CA ALA A 210 -14.55 -11.80 15.16
C ALA A 210 -13.07 -12.01 15.57
N GLY A 211 -12.25 -10.98 15.42
CA GLY A 211 -10.83 -11.02 15.80
C GLY A 211 -10.63 -10.68 17.27
N ASN A 212 -10.19 -9.44 17.51
CA ASN A 212 -10.14 -8.78 18.81
C ASN A 212 -9.93 -7.27 18.61
N SER A 213 -10.04 -6.49 19.68
CA SER A 213 -9.87 -5.02 19.65
C SER A 213 -8.49 -4.57 19.17
N GLN A 214 -7.44 -5.32 19.49
CA GLN A 214 -6.07 -4.99 19.14
C GLN A 214 -5.83 -5.12 17.62
N VAL A 215 -6.32 -6.20 17.01
CA VAL A 215 -6.25 -6.42 15.55
C VAL A 215 -7.12 -5.40 14.81
N ALA A 216 -8.30 -5.08 15.33
CA ALA A 216 -9.18 -4.08 14.75
C ALA A 216 -8.52 -2.68 14.74
N GLU A 217 -7.88 -2.27 15.84
CA GLU A 217 -7.13 -1.00 15.89
C GLU A 217 -5.92 -1.01 14.94
N ALA A 218 -5.23 -2.15 14.81
CA ALA A 218 -4.10 -2.26 13.89
C ALA A 218 -4.54 -2.07 12.42
N ILE A 219 -5.64 -2.72 12.02
CA ILE A 219 -6.23 -2.57 10.67
C ILE A 219 -6.70 -1.12 10.46
N LYS A 220 -7.35 -0.51 11.47
CA LYS A 220 -7.76 0.90 11.41
C LYS A 220 -6.57 1.83 11.16
N ARG A 221 -5.45 1.63 11.87
CA ARG A 221 -4.22 2.41 11.67
C ARG A 221 -3.66 2.26 10.27
N VAL A 222 -3.63 1.04 9.73
CA VAL A 222 -3.18 0.79 8.35
C VAL A 222 -4.07 1.53 7.35
N ARG A 223 -5.40 1.46 7.48
CA ARG A 223 -6.34 2.20 6.62
C ARG A 223 -6.17 3.72 6.68
N GLU A 224 -5.76 4.22 7.83
CA GLU A 224 -5.50 5.65 8.09
C GLU A 224 -4.07 6.07 7.69
N GLY A 225 -3.21 5.13 7.27
CA GLY A 225 -1.78 5.39 7.01
C GLY A 225 -0.97 5.73 8.27
N ARG A 226 -1.49 5.44 9.46
CA ARG A 226 -0.84 5.71 10.76
C ARG A 226 0.08 4.57 11.16
N LEU A 227 1.23 4.46 10.49
CA LEU A 227 2.29 3.51 10.82
C LEU A 227 3.66 4.12 10.56
N ASN A 228 4.68 3.54 11.18
CA ASN A 228 6.08 3.88 10.96
C ASN A 228 6.80 2.73 10.24
N ILE A 229 7.72 3.06 9.36
CA ILE A 229 8.47 2.08 8.59
C ILE A 229 9.94 2.36 8.74
N GLU A 230 10.70 1.35 9.16
CA GLU A 230 12.15 1.38 9.05
C GLU A 230 12.54 0.89 7.66
N PRO A 231 13.15 1.72 6.79
CA PRO A 231 13.42 1.29 5.42
C PRO A 231 14.49 0.20 5.33
N GLY A 232 14.28 -0.72 4.40
CA GLY A 232 15.22 -1.78 4.06
C GLY A 232 16.42 -1.27 3.25
N TYR A 233 17.53 -2.00 3.34
CA TYR A 233 18.79 -1.65 2.67
C TYR A 233 19.71 -2.87 2.57
N ASP A 234 20.54 -2.91 1.52
CA ASP A 234 21.60 -3.92 1.30
C ASP A 234 21.19 -5.38 1.64
N GLY A 235 20.02 -5.78 1.19
CA GLY A 235 19.50 -7.14 1.32
C GLY A 235 18.64 -7.38 2.57
N GLU A 236 18.54 -6.41 3.49
CA GLU A 236 17.65 -6.46 4.65
C GLU A 236 16.30 -5.84 4.33
N TYR A 237 15.22 -6.59 4.60
CA TYR A 237 13.87 -6.04 4.50
C TYR A 237 13.66 -4.92 5.51
N GLY A 238 12.85 -3.93 5.12
CA GLY A 238 12.33 -2.94 6.04
C GLY A 238 11.37 -3.57 7.06
N LYS A 239 10.97 -2.78 8.04
CA LYS A 239 10.10 -3.24 9.15
C LYS A 239 8.95 -2.28 9.37
N ILE A 240 7.74 -2.81 9.27
CA ILE A 240 6.51 -2.11 9.64
C ILE A 240 6.35 -2.08 11.17
N ARG A 241 5.98 -0.92 11.69
CA ARG A 241 5.60 -0.68 13.08
C ARG A 241 4.26 0.06 13.11
N ILE A 242 3.21 -0.61 13.56
CA ILE A 242 1.85 -0.05 13.65
C ILE A 242 1.63 0.56 15.05
N PHE A 243 2.21 -0.06 16.08
CA PHE A 243 2.24 0.47 17.44
C PHE A 243 3.65 0.89 17.84
N ASP A 244 3.75 1.98 18.59
CA ASP A 244 5.02 2.41 19.17
C ASP A 244 5.45 1.49 20.35
N ASP A 245 6.70 1.63 20.78
CA ASP A 245 7.26 0.76 21.83
C ASP A 245 6.54 0.90 23.17
N LYS A 246 6.04 2.11 23.51
CA LYS A 246 5.30 2.35 24.76
C LYS A 246 3.92 1.71 24.71
N GLU A 247 3.22 1.86 23.60
CA GLU A 247 1.94 1.21 23.34
C GLU A 247 2.07 -0.31 23.43
N ARG A 248 3.16 -0.87 22.87
CA ARG A 248 3.46 -2.30 22.97
C ARG A 248 3.68 -2.76 24.40
N GLU A 249 4.42 -2.01 25.22
CA GLU A 249 4.60 -2.33 26.64
C GLU A 249 3.25 -2.36 27.39
N ILE A 250 2.37 -1.39 27.13
CA ILE A 250 1.02 -1.34 27.72
C ILE A 250 0.17 -2.54 27.24
N LEU A 251 0.18 -2.83 25.95
CA LEU A 251 -0.60 -3.95 25.36
C LEU A 251 -0.10 -5.32 25.84
N SER A 252 1.21 -5.46 26.08
CA SER A 252 1.80 -6.69 26.61
C SER A 252 1.51 -6.91 28.09
N SER A 253 1.49 -5.84 28.89
CA SER A 253 1.20 -5.91 30.33
C SER A 253 -0.27 -6.20 30.63
N GLN A 254 -1.20 -5.71 29.82
CA GLN A 254 -2.63 -6.06 29.94
C GLN A 254 -2.92 -7.56 29.71
N LYS A 255 -2.10 -8.27 28.92
CA LYS A 255 -2.22 -9.73 28.73
C LYS A 255 -1.75 -10.56 29.93
N SER A 256 -0.99 -9.96 30.86
CA SER A 256 -0.48 -10.65 32.06
C SER A 256 -1.44 -10.62 33.26
N LEU A 257 -2.55 -9.88 33.14
CA LEU A 257 -3.54 -9.65 34.21
C LEU A 257 -4.80 -10.53 34.08
N PHE A 258 -4.82 -11.49 33.15
CA PHE A 258 -5.91 -12.44 32.94
C PHE A 258 -5.37 -13.88 32.87
#